data_AF-A0A1A7YDY6-F1
#
_entry.id   AF-A0A1A7YDY6-F1
#
_cell.length_a   1.000
_cell.length_b   1.000
_cell.length_c   1.000
_cell.angle_alpha   90.00
_cell.angle_beta   90.00
_cell.angle_gamma   90.00
#
_symmetry.space_group_name_H-M   'P 1'
#
loop_
_entity.id
_entity.type
_entity.pdbx_description
1 polymer ?
#
loop_
_entity_poly.entity_id
_entity_poly.type
_entity_poly.pdbx_seq_one_letter_code
_entity_poly.pdbx_strand_id
1 'polypeptide(L)'
;IGNFGGFLIPPAISRRFELQPRSVMVALTSQANVYGNIYSLFVGSQLVVVLNGYEVVKDALSNHPEVFSDRPDVPAISILTKRKGIVFAPYGQVWRKQRKFCHTTLRNFGLGKLSLEPCIQQGLVTVKAELLRLNKEHGDAGVNLHPLISNAVSNVICSMILGQRFHHEDPEFRAILGLMSRGLEICINSPAVLINAFSLLYYLPFGVFKELRQVERDITVFLKRIIANHRKTLDPENPRDLADMYFIEMLAQHAAGEENSSFTEDYLFYIIGDLFIAGTDT
;
A
#
# COMPACT_ATOMS: atom_id res chain seq x y z
N ILE A 1 -4.63 24.24 21.08
CA ILE A 1 -3.22 24.36 21.51
C ILE A 1 -3.01 23.39 22.67
N GLY A 2 -2.39 22.25 22.38
CA GLY A 2 -2.01 21.23 23.37
C GLY A 2 -0.94 20.34 22.74
N ASN A 3 0.12 20.05 23.47
CA ASN A 3 1.16 19.12 23.03
C ASN A 3 0.69 17.71 23.36
N PHE A 4 0.10 17.02 22.38
CA PHE A 4 -0.43 15.67 22.58
C PHE A 4 0.64 14.62 22.25
N GLY A 5 1.79 14.73 22.94
CA GLY A 5 2.91 13.78 22.80
C GLY A 5 2.54 12.32 23.10
N GLY A 6 1.41 12.06 23.75
CA GLY A 6 0.89 10.72 24.00
C GLY A 6 0.52 9.94 22.73
N PHE A 7 0.20 10.62 21.62
CA PHE A 7 -0.14 9.95 20.35
C PHE A 7 1.07 9.35 19.62
N LEU A 8 2.28 9.81 19.95
CA LEU A 8 3.53 9.31 19.36
C LEU A 8 4.13 8.13 20.13
N ILE A 9 3.52 7.73 21.24
CA ILE A 9 4.01 6.63 22.06
C ILE A 9 3.56 5.32 21.39
N PRO A 10 4.49 4.50 20.86
CA PRO A 10 4.13 3.21 20.28
C PRO A 10 3.32 2.38 21.29
N PRO A 11 2.35 1.56 20.85
CA PRO A 11 1.55 0.73 21.76
C PRO A 11 2.39 -0.12 22.72
N ALA A 12 3.57 -0.57 22.28
CA ALA A 12 4.53 -1.31 23.11
C ALA A 12 5.08 -0.50 24.30
N ILE A 13 5.26 0.82 24.13
CA ILE A 13 5.68 1.74 25.21
C ILE A 13 4.46 2.14 26.04
N SER A 14 3.31 2.39 25.42
CA SER A 14 2.06 2.73 26.11
C SER A 14 1.60 1.62 27.07
N ARG A 15 1.70 0.35 26.66
CA ARG A 15 1.37 -0.82 27.50
C ARG A 15 2.32 -0.95 28.69
N ARG A 16 3.57 -0.53 28.56
CA ARG A 16 4.58 -0.59 29.64
C ARG A 16 4.34 0.46 30.73
N PHE A 17 3.56 1.50 30.44
CA PHE A 17 3.24 2.61 31.36
C PHE A 17 1.76 2.67 31.77
N GLU A 18 0.97 1.60 31.56
CA GLU A 18 -0.47 1.53 31.89
C GLU A 18 -1.32 2.70 31.34
N LEU A 19 -0.84 3.35 30.27
CA LEU A 19 -1.63 4.32 29.53
C LEU A 19 -2.67 3.53 28.74
N GLN A 20 -3.92 3.51 29.20
CA GLN A 20 -5.02 2.91 28.43
C GLN A 20 -5.08 3.58 27.05
N PRO A 21 -4.74 2.88 25.96
CA PRO A 21 -4.84 3.49 24.66
C PRO A 21 -6.32 3.46 24.30
N ARG A 22 -7.07 4.53 24.64
CA ARG A 22 -8.24 4.86 23.83
C ARG A 22 -7.73 4.91 22.39
N SER A 23 -8.45 4.25 21.47
CA SER A 23 -8.16 4.36 20.04
C SER A 23 -7.87 5.82 19.71
N VAL A 24 -6.75 6.10 19.02
CA VAL A 24 -6.33 7.47 18.67
C VAL A 24 -7.49 8.20 18.02
N MET A 25 -8.25 7.51 17.17
CA MET A 25 -9.47 8.01 16.53
C MET A 25 -10.50 8.47 17.57
N VAL A 26 -10.83 7.64 18.57
CA VAL A 26 -11.80 7.98 19.63
C VAL A 26 -11.34 9.18 20.45
N ALA A 27 -10.05 9.24 20.78
CA ALA A 27 -9.47 10.36 21.51
C ALA A 27 -9.60 11.66 20.70
N LEU A 28 -9.22 11.65 19.41
CA LEU A 28 -9.35 12.81 18.52
C LEU A 28 -10.81 13.22 18.34
N THR A 29 -11.71 12.28 18.05
CA THR A 29 -13.16 12.57 17.95
C THR A 29 -13.71 13.22 19.22
N SER A 30 -13.29 12.74 20.41
CA SER A 30 -13.76 13.32 21.67
C SER A 30 -13.30 14.77 21.88
N GLN A 31 -12.16 15.18 21.32
CA GLN A 31 -11.68 16.57 21.40
C GLN A 31 -12.56 17.53 20.58
N ALA A 32 -13.28 17.05 19.58
CA ALA A 32 -14.19 17.88 18.79
C ALA A 32 -15.34 18.45 19.65
N ASN A 33 -15.72 17.78 20.73
CA ASN A 33 -16.73 18.29 21.68
C ASN A 33 -16.26 19.54 22.44
N VAL A 34 -14.94 19.76 22.54
CA VAL A 34 -14.35 20.89 23.28
C VAL A 34 -13.91 22.00 22.33
N TYR A 35 -13.24 21.63 21.24
CA TYR A 35 -12.60 22.58 20.32
C TYR A 35 -13.39 22.81 19.02
N GLY A 36 -14.50 22.10 18.83
CA GLY A 36 -15.28 22.12 17.59
C GLY A 36 -14.76 21.14 16.54
N ASN A 37 -15.45 21.09 15.41
CA ASN A 37 -15.19 20.13 14.33
C ASN A 37 -13.86 20.35 13.58
N ILE A 38 -13.24 21.52 13.72
CA ILE A 38 -11.92 21.83 13.17
C ILE A 38 -11.05 22.31 14.31
N TYR A 39 -9.96 21.60 14.59
CA TYR A 39 -8.99 22.01 15.59
C TYR A 39 -7.57 21.58 15.21
N SER A 40 -6.57 22.17 15.85
CA SER A 40 -5.16 21.84 15.60
C SER A 40 -4.44 21.40 16.88
N LEU A 41 -3.47 20.52 16.69
CA LEU A 41 -2.61 19.99 17.74
C LEU A 41 -1.18 19.83 17.21
N PHE A 42 -0.21 19.85 18.13
CA PHE A 42 1.17 19.57 17.78
C PHE A 42 1.50 18.10 18.04
N VAL A 43 2.05 17.45 17.02
CA VAL A 43 2.62 16.10 17.07
C VAL A 43 4.13 16.25 16.92
N GLY A 44 4.84 16.29 18.04
CA GLY A 44 6.26 16.68 18.04
C GLY A 44 6.42 18.12 17.55
N SER A 45 7.19 18.34 16.48
CA SER A 45 7.37 19.64 15.83
C SER A 45 6.34 19.94 14.73
N GLN A 46 5.49 18.96 14.37
CA GLN A 46 4.53 19.11 13.27
C GLN A 46 3.17 19.59 13.76
N LEU A 47 2.62 20.61 13.11
CA LEU A 47 1.25 21.05 13.31
C LEU A 47 0.31 20.13 12.51
N VAL A 48 -0.63 19.49 13.21
CA VAL A 48 -1.66 18.64 12.61
C VAL A 48 -3.01 19.31 12.81
N VAL A 49 -3.75 19.49 11.70
CA VAL A 49 -5.14 19.94 11.72
C VAL A 49 -6.05 18.73 11.60
N VAL A 50 -6.99 18.61 12.53
CA VAL A 50 -7.95 17.50 12.57
C VAL A 50 -9.31 18.02 12.09
N LEU A 51 -9.85 17.35 11.07
CA LEU A 51 -11.18 17.59 10.53
C LEU A 51 -12.13 16.50 11.04
N ASN A 52 -13.17 16.90 11.75
CA ASN A 52 -14.18 15.99 12.31
C ASN A 52 -15.56 16.30 11.72
N GLY A 53 -16.30 15.25 11.36
CA GLY A 53 -17.66 15.37 10.83
C GLY A 53 -17.71 15.48 9.30
N TYR A 54 -18.83 15.01 8.75
CA TYR A 54 -19.02 14.83 7.30
C TYR A 54 -18.88 16.14 6.52
N GLU A 55 -19.55 17.20 6.93
CA GLU A 55 -19.58 18.46 6.17
C GLU A 55 -18.18 19.08 6.01
N VAL A 56 -17.41 19.12 7.11
CA VAL A 56 -16.05 19.67 7.11
C VAL A 56 -15.11 18.84 6.25
N VAL A 57 -15.16 17.51 6.37
CA VAL A 57 -14.32 16.60 5.59
C VAL A 57 -14.68 16.66 4.11
N LYS A 58 -15.97 16.69 3.78
CA LYS A 58 -16.45 16.81 2.40
C LYS A 58 -16.01 18.13 1.78
N ASP A 59 -16.19 19.24 2.49
CA ASP A 59 -15.80 20.56 2.00
C ASP A 59 -14.30 20.62 1.68
N ALA A 60 -13.45 20.18 2.61
CA ALA A 60 -12.01 20.12 2.42
C ALA A 60 -11.60 19.21 1.23
N LEU A 61 -12.11 17.98 1.18
CA LEU A 61 -11.65 16.98 0.20
C LEU A 61 -12.32 17.09 -1.19
N SER A 62 -13.51 17.68 -1.27
CA SER A 62 -14.28 17.77 -2.54
C SER A 62 -14.28 19.17 -3.14
N ASN A 63 -14.43 20.22 -2.32
CA ASN A 63 -14.49 21.60 -2.82
C ASN A 63 -13.10 22.25 -2.91
N HIS A 64 -12.13 21.75 -2.13
CA HIS A 64 -10.74 22.26 -2.11
C HIS A 64 -9.67 21.19 -2.39
N PRO A 65 -9.84 20.31 -3.40
CA PRO A 65 -8.94 19.18 -3.62
C PRO A 65 -7.50 19.61 -3.91
N GLU A 66 -7.28 20.72 -4.64
CA GLU A 66 -5.94 21.24 -4.95
C GLU A 66 -5.13 21.57 -3.68
N VAL A 67 -5.81 21.93 -2.58
CA VAL A 67 -5.19 22.32 -1.29
C VAL A 67 -4.94 21.09 -0.41
N PHE A 68 -5.86 20.13 -0.38
CA PHE A 68 -5.82 18.98 0.54
C PHE A 68 -5.35 17.66 -0.10
N SER A 69 -5.01 17.65 -1.40
CA SER A 69 -4.59 16.42 -2.09
C SER A 69 -3.13 16.03 -1.89
N ASP A 70 -2.30 16.90 -1.31
CA ASP A 70 -0.87 16.59 -1.11
C ASP A 70 -0.66 15.53 -0.01
N ARG A 71 0.56 14.99 0.05
CA ARG A 71 0.96 13.98 1.03
C ARG A 71 1.99 14.54 2.00
N PRO A 72 1.82 14.33 3.31
CA PRO A 72 2.82 14.76 4.29
C PRO A 72 4.13 14.01 4.06
N ASP A 73 5.25 14.73 4.23
CA ASP A 73 6.58 14.12 4.19
C ASP A 73 6.85 13.40 5.51
N VAL A 74 6.54 12.10 5.53
CA VAL A 74 6.77 11.20 6.66
C VAL A 74 8.09 10.48 6.43
N PRO A 75 9.14 10.68 7.27
CA PRO A 75 10.49 10.19 6.98
C PRO A 75 10.58 8.69 6.67
N ALA A 76 9.90 7.83 7.44
CA ALA A 76 9.90 6.39 7.18
C ALA A 76 9.33 6.05 5.80
N ILE A 77 8.22 6.70 5.42
CA ILE A 77 7.56 6.50 4.13
C ILE A 77 8.44 7.02 3.00
N SER A 78 9.02 8.21 3.15
CA SER A 78 9.91 8.79 2.14
C SER A 78 11.19 7.97 1.94
N ILE A 79 11.72 7.34 2.99
CA ILE A 79 12.86 6.42 2.88
C ILE A 79 12.48 5.17 2.06
N LEU A 80 11.33 4.57 2.35
CA LEU A 80 10.88 3.31 1.75
C LEU A 80 10.36 3.48 0.31
N THR A 81 9.63 4.57 0.03
CA THR A 81 8.96 4.81 -1.26
C THR A 81 9.74 5.73 -2.19
N LYS A 82 10.79 6.39 -1.70
CA LYS A 82 11.52 7.47 -2.40
C LYS A 82 10.59 8.55 -2.96
N ARG A 83 9.42 8.75 -2.34
CA ARG A 83 8.37 9.69 -2.78
C ARG A 83 7.85 9.40 -4.20
N LYS A 84 7.90 8.14 -4.63
CA LYS A 84 7.39 7.63 -5.90
C LYS A 84 6.19 6.72 -5.66
N GLY A 85 5.52 6.31 -6.75
CA GLY A 85 4.27 5.56 -6.69
C GLY A 85 3.03 6.46 -6.78
N ILE A 86 1.92 6.01 -6.20
CA ILE A 86 0.60 6.66 -6.23
C ILE A 86 0.12 7.01 -4.81
N VAL A 87 0.40 6.17 -3.82
CA VAL A 87 -0.20 6.29 -2.47
C VAL A 87 0.41 7.44 -1.69
N PHE A 88 1.75 7.53 -1.66
CA PHE A 88 2.51 8.52 -0.87
C PHE A 88 3.34 9.50 -1.70
N ALA A 89 3.25 9.42 -3.03
CA ALA A 89 3.89 10.41 -3.89
C ALA A 89 3.22 11.80 -3.73
N PRO A 90 4.01 12.89 -3.77
CA PRO A 90 3.50 14.25 -3.60
C PRO A 90 2.56 14.63 -4.73
N TYR A 91 1.57 15.46 -4.42
CA TYR A 91 0.63 15.95 -5.42
C TYR A 91 1.35 16.84 -6.44
N GLY A 92 1.05 16.63 -7.72
CA GLY A 92 1.67 17.38 -8.81
C GLY A 92 1.38 16.74 -10.17
N GLN A 93 1.95 17.34 -11.22
CA GLN A 93 1.71 16.89 -12.60
C GLN A 93 2.15 15.43 -12.82
N VAL A 94 3.28 15.03 -12.24
CA VAL A 94 3.78 13.64 -12.31
C VAL A 94 2.78 12.68 -11.68
N TRP A 95 2.37 12.92 -10.44
CA TRP A 95 1.39 12.07 -9.76
C TRP A 95 0.06 11.99 -10.51
N ARG A 96 -0.44 13.11 -11.05
CA ARG A 96 -1.68 13.14 -11.84
C ARG A 96 -1.58 12.29 -13.10
N LYS A 97 -0.46 12.40 -13.85
CA LYS A 97 -0.20 11.58 -15.04
C LYS A 97 -0.15 10.09 -14.69
N GLN A 98 0.65 9.72 -13.69
CA GLN A 98 0.83 8.33 -13.25
C GLN A 98 -0.50 7.73 -12.75
N ARG A 99 -1.25 8.45 -11.89
CA ARG A 99 -2.55 7.99 -11.39
C ARG A 99 -3.57 7.83 -12.52
N LYS A 100 -3.64 8.79 -13.45
CA LYS A 100 -4.55 8.71 -14.60
C LYS A 100 -4.22 7.51 -15.48
N PHE A 101 -2.93 7.27 -15.74
CA PHE A 101 -2.47 6.12 -16.49
C PHE A 101 -2.90 4.82 -15.81
N CYS A 102 -2.50 4.59 -14.56
CA CYS A 102 -2.84 3.37 -13.82
C CYS A 102 -4.36 3.12 -13.78
N HIS A 103 -5.16 4.15 -13.48
CA HIS A 103 -6.61 4.01 -13.43
C HIS A 103 -7.21 3.65 -14.79
N THR A 104 -6.74 4.29 -15.87
CA THR A 104 -7.21 3.99 -17.23
C THR A 104 -6.85 2.56 -17.63
N THR A 105 -5.61 2.16 -17.37
CA THR A 105 -5.11 0.82 -17.67
C THR A 105 -5.84 -0.26 -16.87
N LEU A 106 -6.04 -0.08 -15.57
CA LEU A 106 -6.81 -1.02 -14.75
C LEU A 106 -8.25 -1.17 -15.24
N ARG A 107 -8.89 -0.08 -15.69
CA ARG A 107 -10.22 -0.14 -16.33
C ARG A 107 -10.21 -0.89 -17.65
N ASN A 108 -9.12 -0.82 -18.42
CA ASN A 108 -8.97 -1.62 -19.64
C ASN A 108 -8.89 -3.11 -19.31
N PHE A 109 -8.20 -3.48 -18.23
CA PHE A 109 -8.14 -4.85 -17.71
C PHE A 109 -9.36 -5.27 -16.85
N GLY A 110 -10.44 -4.50 -16.88
CA GLY A 110 -11.73 -4.91 -16.32
C GLY A 110 -12.09 -4.33 -14.96
N LEU A 111 -11.29 -3.43 -14.38
CA LEU A 111 -11.66 -2.77 -13.11
C LEU A 111 -13.02 -2.07 -13.24
N GLY A 112 -13.97 -2.48 -12.40
CA GLY A 112 -15.34 -1.96 -12.41
C GLY A 112 -16.16 -2.34 -13.65
N LYS A 113 -15.78 -3.42 -14.35
CA LYS A 113 -16.50 -4.00 -15.49
C LYS A 113 -16.77 -5.48 -15.25
N LEU A 114 -17.79 -6.03 -15.93
CA LEU A 114 -18.12 -7.46 -15.86
C LEU A 114 -17.00 -8.39 -16.38
N SER A 115 -16.05 -7.87 -17.17
CA SER A 115 -14.91 -8.65 -17.66
C SER A 115 -13.97 -9.13 -16.54
N LEU A 116 -14.01 -8.53 -15.35
CA LEU A 116 -13.25 -9.00 -14.18
C LEU A 116 -13.97 -10.11 -13.41
N GLU A 117 -15.28 -10.28 -13.60
CA GLU A 117 -16.09 -11.27 -12.88
C GLU A 117 -15.54 -12.71 -13.03
N PRO A 118 -15.13 -13.19 -14.21
CA PRO A 118 -14.55 -14.53 -14.34
C PRO A 118 -13.28 -14.71 -13.50
N CYS A 119 -12.49 -13.65 -13.33
CA CYS A 119 -11.30 -13.69 -12.48
C CYS A 119 -11.68 -13.91 -11.01
N ILE A 120 -12.67 -13.17 -10.53
CA ILE A 120 -13.17 -13.27 -9.15
C ILE A 120 -13.83 -14.64 -8.91
N GLN A 121 -14.68 -15.08 -9.84
CA GLN A 121 -15.35 -16.38 -9.77
C GLN A 121 -14.35 -17.54 -9.72
N GLN A 122 -13.28 -17.47 -10.51
CA GLN A 122 -12.23 -18.49 -10.47
C GLN A 122 -11.54 -18.53 -9.10
N GLY A 123 -11.27 -17.38 -8.48
CA GLY A 123 -10.74 -17.31 -7.12
C GLY A 123 -11.68 -17.95 -6.09
N LEU A 124 -13.00 -17.70 -6.21
CA LEU A 124 -14.01 -18.33 -5.36
C LEU A 124 -14.07 -19.84 -5.53
N VAL A 125 -13.96 -20.35 -6.77
CA VAL A 125 -13.92 -21.79 -7.04
C VAL A 125 -12.71 -22.43 -6.35
N THR A 126 -11.54 -21.80 -6.45
CA THR A 126 -10.32 -22.27 -5.77
C THR A 126 -10.49 -22.28 -4.25
N VAL A 127 -11.00 -21.19 -3.66
CA VAL A 127 -11.25 -21.11 -2.20
C VAL A 127 -12.26 -22.18 -1.76
N LYS A 128 -13.34 -22.39 -2.51
CA LYS A 128 -14.35 -23.41 -2.19
C LYS A 128 -13.76 -24.82 -2.22
N ALA A 129 -13.01 -25.14 -3.27
CA ALA A 129 -12.37 -26.45 -3.41
C ALA A 129 -11.42 -26.72 -2.25
N GLU A 130 -10.63 -25.72 -1.87
CA GLU A 130 -9.64 -25.85 -0.82
C GLU A 130 -10.26 -25.90 0.57
N LEU A 131 -11.34 -25.13 0.81
CA LEU A 131 -12.11 -25.24 2.04
C LEU A 131 -12.72 -26.63 2.22
N LEU A 132 -13.26 -27.22 1.15
CA LEU A 132 -13.79 -28.59 1.18
C LEU A 132 -12.70 -29.63 1.45
N ARG A 133 -11.47 -29.42 0.95
CA ARG A 133 -10.32 -30.27 1.24
C ARG A 133 -9.93 -30.17 2.71
N LEU A 134 -9.73 -28.96 3.23
CA LEU A 134 -9.36 -28.73 4.63
C LEU A 134 -10.39 -29.27 5.60
N ASN A 135 -11.69 -29.13 5.29
CA ASN A 135 -12.77 -29.69 6.10
C ASN A 135 -12.74 -31.23 6.15
N LYS A 136 -12.32 -31.90 5.07
CA LYS A 136 -12.14 -33.37 5.07
C LYS A 136 -10.93 -33.79 5.90
N GLU A 137 -9.86 -33.01 5.88
CA GLU A 137 -8.61 -33.32 6.60
C GLU A 137 -8.70 -33.01 8.10
N HIS A 138 -9.36 -31.92 8.46
CA HIS A 138 -9.40 -31.40 9.83
C HIS A 138 -10.70 -31.75 10.57
N GLY A 139 -11.70 -32.31 9.88
CA GLY A 139 -13.01 -32.66 10.46
C GLY A 139 -13.69 -31.43 11.07
N ASP A 140 -14.09 -31.54 12.33
CA ASP A 140 -14.76 -30.45 13.08
C ASP A 140 -13.80 -29.39 13.64
N ALA A 141 -12.48 -29.51 13.42
CA ALA A 141 -11.54 -28.49 13.85
C ALA A 141 -11.69 -27.22 12.99
N GLY A 142 -11.80 -26.06 13.64
CA GLY A 142 -11.92 -24.78 12.95
C GLY A 142 -10.75 -24.50 12.03
N VAL A 143 -11.03 -24.06 10.80
CA VAL A 143 -10.03 -23.74 9.78
C VAL A 143 -9.83 -22.22 9.71
N ASN A 144 -8.58 -21.76 9.71
CA ASN A 144 -8.27 -20.35 9.47
C ASN A 144 -8.37 -20.03 7.97
N LEU A 145 -9.38 -19.24 7.58
CA LEU A 145 -9.64 -18.86 6.19
C LEU A 145 -8.79 -17.69 5.69
N HIS A 146 -8.12 -16.96 6.58
CA HIS A 146 -7.39 -15.74 6.24
C HIS A 146 -6.37 -15.95 5.10
N PRO A 147 -5.51 -16.99 5.11
CA PRO A 147 -4.53 -17.19 4.03
C PRO A 147 -5.18 -17.48 2.68
N LEU A 148 -6.32 -18.19 2.65
CA LEU A 148 -7.03 -18.52 1.42
C LEU A 148 -7.68 -17.30 0.80
N ILE A 149 -8.36 -16.49 1.62
CA ILE A 149 -9.03 -15.27 1.17
C ILE A 149 -7.98 -14.25 0.72
N SER A 150 -6.94 -14.03 1.53
CA SER A 150 -5.86 -13.09 1.20
C SER A 150 -5.18 -13.47 -0.12
N ASN A 151 -4.92 -14.76 -0.36
CA ASN A 151 -4.36 -15.23 -1.62
C ASN A 151 -5.31 -14.99 -2.81
N ALA A 152 -6.60 -15.33 -2.66
CA ALA A 152 -7.59 -15.14 -3.72
C ALA A 152 -7.74 -13.65 -4.11
N VAL A 153 -7.79 -12.76 -3.12
CA VAL A 153 -7.85 -11.30 -3.32
C VAL A 153 -6.56 -10.79 -3.98
N SER A 154 -5.39 -11.21 -3.48
CA SER A 154 -4.10 -10.86 -4.06
C SER A 154 -3.97 -11.31 -5.52
N ASN A 155 -4.53 -12.47 -5.86
CA ASN A 155 -4.51 -12.98 -7.23
C ASN A 155 -5.35 -12.16 -8.20
N VAL A 156 -6.44 -11.54 -7.74
CA VAL A 156 -7.23 -10.63 -8.58
C VAL A 156 -6.38 -9.43 -8.97
N ILE A 157 -5.74 -8.76 -8.00
CA ILE A 157 -4.89 -7.61 -8.31
C ILE A 157 -3.66 -8.03 -9.12
N CYS A 158 -2.94 -9.10 -8.73
CA CYS A 158 -1.78 -9.62 -9.46
C CYS A 158 -2.10 -9.95 -10.93
N SER A 159 -3.29 -10.49 -11.21
CA SER A 159 -3.68 -10.76 -12.60
C SER A 159 -3.81 -9.49 -13.45
N MET A 160 -4.20 -8.37 -12.85
CA MET A 160 -4.35 -7.09 -13.54
C MET A 160 -3.04 -6.33 -13.66
N ILE A 161 -2.17 -6.41 -12.64
CA ILE A 161 -0.93 -5.63 -12.60
C ILE A 161 0.30 -6.37 -13.15
N LEU A 162 0.29 -7.71 -13.14
CA LEU A 162 1.42 -8.58 -13.51
C LEU A 162 1.01 -9.74 -14.43
N GLY A 163 -0.24 -9.79 -14.91
CA GLY A 163 -0.70 -10.78 -15.88
C GLY A 163 -0.67 -12.23 -15.41
N GLN A 164 -0.37 -12.46 -14.12
CA GLN A 164 -0.08 -13.78 -13.57
C GLN A 164 -0.86 -14.03 -12.28
N ARG A 165 -1.12 -15.31 -12.02
CA ARG A 165 -1.75 -15.80 -10.79
C ARG A 165 -0.79 -16.78 -10.12
N PHE A 166 -0.76 -16.71 -8.80
CA PHE A 166 0.06 -17.57 -7.97
C PHE A 166 -0.79 -18.65 -7.35
N HIS A 167 -0.26 -19.88 -7.31
CA HIS A 167 -0.95 -20.97 -6.64
C HIS A 167 -1.06 -20.67 -5.15
N HIS A 168 -2.13 -21.14 -4.49
CA HIS A 168 -2.32 -20.86 -3.06
C HIS A 168 -1.26 -21.52 -2.17
N GLU A 169 -0.69 -22.63 -2.65
CA GLU A 169 0.41 -23.33 -1.98
C GLU A 169 1.79 -22.82 -2.40
N ASP A 170 1.89 -21.86 -3.32
CA ASP A 170 3.17 -21.29 -3.74
C ASP A 170 3.90 -20.74 -2.50
N PRO A 171 5.03 -21.35 -2.10
CA PRO A 171 5.73 -20.96 -0.88
C PRO A 171 6.35 -19.57 -1.01
N GLU A 172 6.76 -19.18 -2.21
CA GLU A 172 7.35 -17.86 -2.45
C GLU A 172 6.29 -16.77 -2.39
N PHE A 173 5.15 -16.98 -3.04
CA PHE A 173 4.06 -16.01 -2.99
C PHE A 173 3.52 -15.83 -1.56
N ARG A 174 3.33 -16.92 -0.81
CA ARG A 174 2.93 -16.86 0.60
C ARG A 174 3.96 -16.12 1.45
N ALA A 175 5.25 -16.36 1.21
CA ALA A 175 6.31 -15.63 1.91
C ALA A 175 6.25 -14.13 1.63
N ILE A 176 5.99 -13.72 0.38
CA ILE A 176 5.86 -12.31 0.00
C ILE A 176 4.64 -11.66 0.65
N LEU A 177 3.48 -12.32 0.66
CA LEU A 177 2.29 -11.81 1.36
C LEU A 177 2.56 -11.63 2.87
N GLY A 178 3.25 -12.60 3.48
CA GLY A 178 3.69 -12.51 4.87
C GLY A 178 4.65 -11.34 5.12
N LEU A 179 5.62 -11.12 4.22
CA LEU A 179 6.56 -10.01 4.29
C LEU A 179 5.86 -8.66 4.13
N MET A 180 4.87 -8.53 3.23
CA MET A 180 4.09 -7.30 3.07
C MET A 180 3.29 -6.98 4.33
N SER A 181 2.56 -7.96 4.87
CA SER A 181 1.81 -7.79 6.12
C SER A 181 2.74 -7.43 7.28
N ARG A 182 3.89 -8.10 7.38
CA ARG A 182 4.91 -7.81 8.40
C ARG A 182 5.52 -6.41 8.25
N GLY A 183 5.78 -5.98 7.01
CA GLY A 183 6.28 -4.63 6.72
C GLY A 183 5.31 -3.55 7.20
N LEU A 184 4.00 -3.71 6.94
CA LEU A 184 2.96 -2.82 7.43
C LEU A 184 2.88 -2.82 8.96
N GLU A 185 2.93 -4.00 9.58
CA GLU A 185 2.92 -4.14 11.04
C GLU A 185 4.11 -3.41 11.69
N ILE A 186 5.32 -3.55 11.12
CA ILE A 186 6.52 -2.87 11.61
C ILE A 186 6.36 -1.35 11.49
N CYS A 187 5.81 -0.85 10.38
CA CYS A 187 5.66 0.59 10.15
C CYS A 187 4.64 1.25 11.09
N ILE A 188 3.64 0.52 11.58
CA ILE A 188 2.52 1.08 12.36
C ILE A 188 2.64 0.76 13.86
N ASN A 189 3.00 -0.48 14.20
CA ASN A 189 2.84 -1.03 15.55
C ASN A 189 4.16 -1.36 16.25
N SER A 190 5.31 -0.94 15.70
CA SER A 190 6.63 -1.23 16.28
C SER A 190 7.41 0.04 16.66
N PRO A 191 8.54 -0.10 17.39
CA PRO A 191 9.47 1.01 17.63
C PRO A 191 10.03 1.65 16.35
N ALA A 192 9.84 1.05 15.17
CA ALA A 192 10.22 1.65 13.89
C ALA A 192 9.50 2.97 13.60
N VAL A 193 8.34 3.23 14.24
CA VAL A 193 7.66 4.55 14.19
C VAL A 193 8.60 5.70 14.62
N LEU A 194 9.60 5.41 15.46
CA LEU A 194 10.61 6.39 15.88
C LEU A 194 11.49 6.90 14.72
N ILE A 195 11.53 6.20 13.58
CA ILE A 195 12.19 6.70 12.35
C ILE A 195 11.60 8.06 11.94
N ASN A 196 10.31 8.30 12.19
CA ASN A 196 9.66 9.57 11.86
C ASN A 196 10.15 10.74 12.71
N ALA A 197 10.70 10.47 13.90
CA ALA A 197 11.34 11.49 14.75
C ALA A 197 12.86 11.55 14.50
N PHE A 198 13.51 10.39 14.31
CA PHE A 198 14.95 10.26 14.12
C PHE A 198 15.25 9.31 12.95
N SER A 199 15.36 9.86 11.74
CA SER A 199 15.54 9.09 10.51
C SER A 199 16.77 8.17 10.51
N LEU A 200 17.82 8.51 11.27
CA LEU A 200 19.04 7.70 11.40
C LEU A 200 18.78 6.30 11.99
N LEU A 201 17.70 6.14 12.77
CA LEU A 201 17.32 4.84 13.34
C LEU A 201 17.05 3.79 12.26
N TYR A 202 16.62 4.21 11.06
CA TYR A 202 16.40 3.31 9.93
C TYR A 202 17.66 2.54 9.54
N TYR A 203 18.87 3.05 9.79
CA TYR A 203 20.13 2.40 9.42
C TYR A 203 20.71 1.48 10.50
N LEU A 204 20.07 1.39 11.68
CA LEU A 204 20.60 0.58 12.77
C LEU A 204 20.65 -0.92 12.41
N PRO A 205 21.77 -1.62 12.66
CA PRO A 205 21.96 -3.00 12.20
C PRO A 205 21.28 -4.05 13.09
N PHE A 206 20.38 -3.67 13.99
CA PHE A 206 19.73 -4.57 14.96
C PHE A 206 18.23 -4.30 15.11
N GLY A 207 17.53 -5.27 15.69
CA GLY A 207 16.11 -5.20 16.02
C GLY A 207 15.20 -4.95 14.82
N VAL A 208 14.07 -4.29 15.08
CA VAL A 208 13.02 -4.00 14.10
C VAL A 208 13.52 -3.14 12.92
N PHE A 209 14.57 -2.34 13.11
CA PHE A 209 15.16 -1.53 12.04
C PHE A 209 15.88 -2.40 11.00
N LYS A 210 16.66 -3.39 11.45
CA LYS A 210 17.29 -4.38 10.56
C LYS A 210 16.23 -5.22 9.85
N GLU A 211 15.22 -5.65 10.59
CA GLU A 211 14.10 -6.43 10.06
C GLU A 211 13.35 -5.67 8.96
N LEU A 212 13.02 -4.39 9.18
CA LEU A 212 12.37 -3.55 8.17
C LEU A 212 13.17 -3.48 6.86
N ARG A 213 14.49 -3.27 6.96
CA ARG A 213 15.37 -3.25 5.78
C ARG A 213 15.47 -4.62 5.11
N GLN A 214 15.36 -5.71 5.85
CA GLN A 214 15.34 -7.05 5.27
C GLN A 214 14.04 -7.28 4.49
N VAL A 215 12.90 -6.97 5.10
CA VAL A 215 11.58 -7.06 4.47
C VAL A 215 11.51 -6.21 3.19
N GLU A 216 11.95 -4.95 3.25
CA GLU A 216 12.03 -4.07 2.08
C GLU A 216 12.88 -4.69 0.96
N ARG A 217 14.06 -5.22 1.29
CA ARG A 217 14.96 -5.85 0.30
C ARG A 217 14.33 -7.07 -0.36
N ASP A 218 13.72 -7.95 0.42
CA ASP A 218 13.16 -9.20 -0.09
C ASP A 218 11.96 -8.94 -1.01
N ILE A 219 11.07 -8.00 -0.63
CA ILE A 219 9.99 -7.52 -1.50
C ILE A 219 10.56 -6.87 -2.76
N THR A 220 11.62 -6.06 -2.62
CA THR A 220 12.25 -5.38 -3.76
C THR A 220 12.81 -6.38 -4.78
N VAL A 221 13.51 -7.40 -4.30
CA VAL A 221 14.09 -8.45 -5.15
C VAL A 221 12.98 -9.19 -5.91
N PHE A 222 11.91 -9.57 -5.22
CA PHE A 222 10.77 -10.25 -5.83
C PHE A 222 10.11 -9.44 -6.93
N LEU A 223 9.73 -8.19 -6.64
CA LEU A 223 9.06 -7.32 -7.61
C LEU A 223 9.97 -6.99 -8.80
N LYS A 224 11.26 -6.67 -8.56
CA LYS A 224 12.21 -6.38 -9.64
C LYS A 224 12.42 -7.59 -10.56
N ARG A 225 12.45 -8.81 -10.01
CA ARG A 225 12.56 -10.02 -10.83
C ARG A 225 11.35 -10.18 -11.75
N ILE A 226 10.14 -9.92 -11.26
CA ILE A 226 8.92 -9.98 -12.06
C ILE A 226 8.91 -8.89 -13.14
N ILE A 227 9.23 -7.65 -12.78
CA ILE A 227 9.29 -6.52 -13.72
C ILE A 227 10.33 -6.78 -14.81
N ALA A 228 11.51 -7.31 -14.45
CA ALA A 228 12.54 -7.70 -15.41
C ALA A 228 12.07 -8.80 -16.36
N ASN A 229 11.25 -9.75 -15.90
CA ASN A 229 10.66 -10.76 -16.77
C ASN A 229 9.65 -10.15 -17.75
N HIS A 230 8.79 -9.22 -17.30
CA HIS A 230 7.87 -8.50 -18.19
C HIS A 230 8.63 -7.74 -19.29
N ARG A 231 9.70 -7.05 -18.92
CA ARG A 231 10.56 -6.35 -19.87
C ARG A 231 11.17 -7.29 -20.93
N LYS A 232 11.58 -8.50 -20.53
CA LYS A 232 12.19 -9.49 -21.44
C LYS A 232 11.18 -10.12 -22.39
N THR A 233 9.95 -10.33 -21.94
CA THR A 233 8.88 -11.00 -22.70
C THR A 233 7.86 -10.02 -23.25
N LEU A 234 8.21 -8.73 -23.34
CA LEU A 234 7.29 -7.69 -23.78
C LEU A 234 6.91 -7.91 -25.24
N ASP A 235 5.62 -8.03 -25.49
CA ASP A 235 5.03 -8.01 -26.82
C ASP A 235 4.18 -6.74 -26.96
N PRO A 236 4.65 -5.71 -27.70
CA PRO A 236 3.92 -4.46 -27.86
C PRO A 236 2.53 -4.61 -28.49
N GLU A 237 2.32 -5.67 -29.29
CA GLU A 237 1.03 -5.90 -29.98
C GLU A 237 -0.01 -6.57 -29.08
N ASN A 238 0.45 -7.22 -28.00
CA ASN A 238 -0.42 -7.95 -27.08
C ASN A 238 -0.02 -7.73 -25.61
N PRO A 239 -0.25 -6.52 -25.07
CA PRO A 239 0.05 -6.22 -23.67
C PRO A 239 -0.82 -7.04 -22.72
N ARG A 240 -0.16 -7.73 -21.78
CA ARG A 240 -0.83 -8.68 -20.87
C ARG A 240 -1.46 -8.03 -19.65
N ASP A 241 -0.89 -6.90 -19.20
CA ASP A 241 -1.20 -6.30 -17.91
C ASP A 241 -0.72 -4.84 -17.81
N LEU A 242 -0.85 -4.24 -16.63
CA LEU A 242 -0.40 -2.89 -16.35
C LEU A 242 1.11 -2.69 -16.57
N ALA A 243 1.95 -3.67 -16.24
CA ALA A 243 3.40 -3.54 -16.38
C ALA A 243 3.80 -3.47 -17.86
N ASP A 244 3.24 -4.32 -18.70
CA ASP A 244 3.47 -4.29 -20.15
C ASP A 244 2.99 -2.96 -20.76
N MET A 245 1.76 -2.53 -20.42
CA MET A 245 1.23 -1.23 -20.88
C MET A 245 2.13 -0.06 -20.46
N TYR A 246 2.69 -0.11 -19.25
CA TYR A 246 3.61 0.91 -18.75
C TYR A 246 4.92 0.95 -19.55
N PHE A 247 5.48 -0.22 -19.87
CA PHE A 247 6.68 -0.30 -20.70
C PHE A 247 6.43 0.23 -22.12
N ILE A 248 5.27 -0.05 -22.71
CA ILE A 248 4.89 0.49 -24.03
C ILE A 248 4.81 2.02 -23.98
N GLU A 249 4.14 2.58 -22.97
CA GLU A 249 4.03 4.04 -22.79
C GLU A 249 5.41 4.68 -22.58
N MET A 250 6.27 4.05 -21.77
CA MET A 250 7.64 4.50 -21.55
C MET A 250 8.45 4.52 -22.85
N LEU A 251 8.37 3.46 -23.67
CA LEU A 251 9.05 3.39 -24.97
C LEU A 251 8.51 4.43 -25.95
N ALA A 252 7.19 4.65 -25.97
CA ALA A 252 6.57 5.65 -26.84
C ALA A 252 7.06 7.08 -26.51
N GLN A 253 7.13 7.43 -25.21
CA GLN A 253 7.62 8.74 -24.78
C GLN A 253 9.12 8.93 -25.06
N HIS A 254 9.94 7.88 -24.89
CA HIS A 254 11.34 7.92 -25.30
C HIS A 254 11.52 8.12 -26.80
N ALA A 255 10.73 7.43 -27.62
CA ALA A 255 10.77 7.58 -29.08
C ALA A 255 10.32 8.98 -29.53
N ALA A 256 9.40 9.61 -28.78
CA ALA A 256 8.97 10.99 -29.00
C ALA A 256 10.01 12.05 -28.56
N GLY A 257 11.14 11.64 -27.96
CA GLY A 257 12.18 12.54 -27.50
C GLY A 257 11.85 13.31 -26.21
N GLU A 258 10.93 12.79 -25.38
CA GLU A 258 10.63 13.40 -24.08
C GLU A 258 11.75 13.13 -23.06
N GLU A 259 12.79 13.99 -23.05
CA GLU A 259 13.94 13.87 -22.14
C GLU A 259 13.54 13.91 -20.64
N ASN A 260 12.42 14.55 -20.31
CA ASN A 260 11.90 14.69 -18.95
C ASN A 260 10.65 13.84 -18.68
N SER A 261 10.51 12.70 -19.37
CA SER A 261 9.42 11.78 -19.11
C SER A 261 9.41 11.33 -17.64
N SER A 262 8.22 11.34 -17.03
CA SER A 262 8.03 10.79 -15.69
C SER A 262 7.91 9.26 -15.66
N PHE A 263 7.80 8.62 -16.83
CA PHE A 263 7.64 7.18 -16.96
C PHE A 263 9.00 6.53 -16.93
N THR A 264 9.30 5.83 -15.85
CA THR A 264 10.57 5.14 -15.66
C THR A 264 10.32 3.78 -15.02
N GLU A 265 11.18 2.82 -15.29
CA GLU A 265 11.11 1.49 -14.69
C GLU A 265 11.17 1.57 -13.14
N ASP A 266 11.94 2.51 -12.59
CA ASP A 266 12.00 2.74 -11.15
C ASP A 266 10.66 3.25 -10.59
N TYR A 267 9.95 4.11 -11.32
CA TYR A 267 8.62 4.58 -10.89
C TYR A 267 7.58 3.45 -11.01
N LEU A 268 7.64 2.62 -12.06
CA LEU A 268 6.80 1.42 -12.21
C LEU A 268 6.93 0.49 -11.02
N PHE A 269 8.14 0.26 -10.52
CA PHE A 269 8.38 -0.56 -9.34
C PHE A 269 7.53 -0.12 -8.12
N TYR A 270 7.51 1.18 -7.82
CA TYR A 270 6.69 1.70 -6.71
C TYR A 270 5.19 1.64 -7.01
N ILE A 271 4.76 1.84 -8.26
CA ILE A 271 3.35 1.68 -8.65
C ILE A 271 2.88 0.24 -8.43
N ILE A 272 3.66 -0.74 -8.88
CA ILE A 272 3.34 -2.16 -8.71
C ILE A 272 3.29 -2.52 -7.22
N GLY A 273 4.26 -2.05 -6.43
CA GLY A 273 4.25 -2.25 -4.98
C GLY A 273 3.02 -1.65 -4.30
N ASP A 274 2.68 -0.39 -4.63
CA ASP A 274 1.51 0.31 -4.10
C ASP A 274 0.20 -0.43 -4.42
N LEU A 275 0.00 -0.81 -5.69
CA LEU A 275 -1.21 -1.49 -6.14
C LEU A 275 -1.33 -2.88 -5.54
N PHE A 276 -0.22 -3.62 -5.43
CA PHE A 276 -0.22 -4.95 -4.82
C PHE A 276 -0.58 -4.86 -3.34
N ILE A 277 0.13 -4.04 -2.54
CA ILE A 277 -0.14 -3.90 -1.10
C ILE A 277 -1.58 -3.43 -0.86
N ALA A 278 -2.02 -2.38 -1.57
CA ALA A 278 -3.38 -1.86 -1.42
C ALA A 278 -4.43 -2.89 -1.88
N GLY A 279 -4.18 -3.64 -2.95
CA GLY A 279 -5.12 -4.62 -3.46
C GLY A 279 -5.17 -5.93 -2.68
N THR A 280 -4.30 -6.11 -1.68
CA THR A 280 -4.17 -7.33 -0.88
C THR A 280 -4.62 -7.16 0.57
N ASP A 281 -4.24 -6.05 1.21
CA ASP A 281 -4.38 -5.89 2.67
C ASP A 281 -5.68 -5.17 3.10
N THR A 282 -6.30 -4.37 2.21
CA THR A 282 -7.52 -3.60 2.50
C THR A 282 -8.79 -4.34 2.12
#